data_AF-A0A1U8B738-F1
#
_entry.id   AF-A0A1U8B738-F1
#
_cell.length_a   1.000
_cell.length_b   1.000
_cell.length_c   1.000
_cell.angle_alpha   90.00
_cell.angle_beta   90.00
_cell.angle_gamma   90.00
#
_symmetry.space_group_name_H-M   'P 1'
#
loop_
_entity.id
_entity.type
_entity.pdbx_description
1 polymer ?
#
loop_
_entity_poly.entity_id
_entity_poly.type
_entity_poly.pdbx_seq_one_letter_code
_entity_poly.pdbx_strand_id
1 'polypeptide(L)'
;MRLRLVAVNISGNSNPNISLLTRRGLSSFSSSNINHLKQIHAKLIRNSGIQDVLTAGKLIADIAVSNPSNLEYARSVMATLEYPPNTFMWNSMIRGYAHSPNPIEAIFLYRKMLEQRHLPNNYTFPFVLKACTHLMDLNLGLGVHGTVIKCGFEDSDAFIQTSLVNFYASCGSIETARLLFDRCPERDVTSWNALIKGYVRSNRYLDAIRVFRLMQDRRDVRADEITLLGVALACTQLGALDMGRWVHAYIDKNHVKLSASLGTALIDMYAKCGSIDVAMHLFERMPEKDVRTWSVMIGGLAVHGLAYEALELFSEMQRFGINPDSVTFTGVLCACSHAGMVEEGLQILDKMGKVYSVEPTIEHYGCIVDLLGRSGCLEEALGLIRRIPLKPDAVLWGALLVACRSHNNVAMGELVAKEMLKLDPHHCGAHVFLSNVYASTGRWSEVEQVRSSMKEQGIRKPPGSSLIELNGDVHEFIAGDRSHPQINQIHMMLDEIATLLSLQGHVPATRGIALDIDEEEKKLALSQHSEKLAVAFGLINTKQGAVLHIVKNLRVCEDCHSAMKFISKVFHRLIIIRDRSRFHHFKDGFCSCRDYW
;
A
#
# COMPACT_ATOMS: atom_id res chain seq x y z
N MET A 1 -67.58 6.22 -23.41
CA MET A 1 -68.42 7.26 -24.03
C MET A 1 -67.95 8.61 -23.50
N ARG A 2 -67.07 9.34 -24.22
CA ARG A 2 -67.41 10.51 -25.09
C ARG A 2 -67.97 11.68 -24.25
N LEU A 3 -67.26 12.80 -24.07
CA LEU A 3 -67.12 14.00 -24.93
C LEU A 3 -66.31 15.04 -24.10
N ARG A 4 -65.63 16.12 -24.55
CA ARG A 4 -65.16 16.68 -25.83
C ARG A 4 -64.25 17.85 -25.38
N LEU A 5 -62.99 17.89 -25.81
CA LEU A 5 -62.18 19.10 -25.73
C LEU A 5 -62.43 19.92 -27.00
N VAL A 6 -62.89 21.16 -26.81
CA VAL A 6 -63.11 22.14 -27.87
C VAL A 6 -61.75 22.58 -28.39
N ALA A 7 -61.56 22.46 -29.70
CA ALA A 7 -60.40 22.97 -30.40
C ALA A 7 -60.45 24.51 -30.46
N VAL A 8 -59.38 25.16 -30.04
CA VAL A 8 -59.03 26.51 -30.48
C VAL A 8 -57.73 26.40 -31.25
N ASN A 9 -57.87 26.51 -32.58
CA ASN A 9 -56.77 26.71 -33.52
C ASN A 9 -56.11 28.06 -33.23
N ILE A 10 -54.82 28.05 -32.92
CA ILE A 10 -53.95 29.20 -33.18
C ILE A 10 -52.96 28.75 -34.26
N SER A 11 -53.30 29.09 -35.49
CA SER A 11 -52.44 28.99 -36.67
C SER A 11 -51.32 30.02 -36.56
N GLY A 12 -50.08 29.54 -36.46
CA GLY A 12 -48.87 30.34 -36.60
C GLY A 12 -47.74 29.47 -37.15
N ASN A 13 -47.47 29.61 -38.46
CA ASN A 13 -46.43 28.99 -39.28
C ASN A 13 -45.44 28.04 -38.56
N SER A 14 -45.79 26.74 -38.57
CA SER A 14 -44.87 25.65 -38.24
C SER A 14 -43.84 25.47 -39.36
N ASN A 15 -42.57 25.72 -39.03
CA ASN A 15 -41.44 25.42 -39.89
C ASN A 15 -41.26 23.87 -39.97
N PRO A 16 -41.36 23.23 -41.16
CA PRO A 16 -41.42 21.76 -41.28
C PRO A 16 -40.17 21.03 -40.75
N ASN A 17 -39.05 21.74 -40.55
CA ASN A 17 -37.82 21.20 -39.97
C ASN A 17 -37.85 20.97 -38.44
N ILE A 18 -38.83 21.52 -37.71
CA ILE A 18 -39.00 21.27 -36.27
C ILE A 18 -39.75 19.94 -36.03
N SER A 19 -40.56 19.50 -37.01
CA SER A 19 -41.32 18.26 -36.96
C SER A 19 -40.47 16.98 -37.14
N LEU A 20 -39.27 17.12 -37.71
CA LEU A 20 -38.35 16.00 -37.96
C LEU A 20 -37.45 15.67 -36.75
N LEU A 21 -37.26 16.62 -35.82
CA LEU A 21 -36.54 16.41 -34.56
C LEU A 21 -37.43 15.93 -33.42
N THR A 22 -38.76 16.09 -33.55
CA THR A 22 -39.75 15.65 -32.56
C THR A 22 -40.27 14.23 -32.80
N ARG A 23 -40.08 13.66 -34.00
CA ARG A 23 -40.58 12.31 -34.38
C ARG A 23 -39.56 11.17 -34.25
N ARG A 24 -38.27 11.43 -34.05
CA ARG A 24 -37.31 10.42 -33.60
C ARG A 24 -37.09 10.66 -32.11
N GLY A 25 -37.35 9.64 -31.30
CA GLY A 25 -37.41 9.75 -29.85
C GLY A 25 -36.16 10.40 -29.23
N LEU A 26 -36.38 10.92 -28.03
CA LEU A 26 -35.43 11.41 -27.04
C LEU A 26 -34.35 10.36 -26.67
N SER A 27 -33.54 9.91 -27.62
CA SER A 27 -32.35 9.10 -27.38
C SER A 27 -31.18 10.01 -27.01
N SER A 28 -30.44 9.67 -25.96
CA SER A 28 -29.20 10.36 -25.55
C SER A 28 -28.25 10.57 -26.72
N PHE A 29 -27.50 11.69 -26.76
CA PHE A 29 -26.44 11.89 -27.76
C PHE A 29 -25.17 11.06 -27.43
N SER A 30 -25.31 10.04 -26.58
CA SER A 30 -24.26 9.36 -25.80
C SER A 30 -23.21 8.57 -26.61
N SER A 31 -23.30 8.58 -27.95
CA SER A 31 -22.32 7.96 -28.85
C SER A 31 -21.62 8.98 -29.78
N SER A 32 -21.75 10.27 -29.51
CA SER A 32 -21.29 11.34 -30.40
C SER A 32 -19.88 11.82 -30.03
N ASN A 33 -18.92 11.70 -30.95
CA ASN A 33 -17.60 12.34 -30.85
C ASN A 33 -17.77 13.88 -30.70
N ILE A 34 -16.83 14.57 -30.06
CA ILE A 34 -16.87 16.01 -29.79
C ILE A 34 -17.15 16.85 -31.04
N ASN A 35 -16.68 16.42 -32.21
CA ASN A 35 -16.97 17.10 -33.48
C ASN A 35 -18.46 17.08 -33.82
N HIS A 36 -19.15 15.97 -33.55
CA HIS A 36 -20.60 15.86 -33.76
C HIS A 36 -21.36 16.71 -32.72
N LEU A 37 -20.92 16.75 -31.46
CA LEU A 37 -21.51 17.62 -30.44
C LEU A 37 -21.35 19.11 -30.79
N LYS A 38 -20.20 19.52 -31.34
CA LYS A 38 -19.97 20.88 -31.87
C LYS A 38 -20.90 21.22 -33.03
N GLN A 39 -21.14 20.29 -33.95
CA GLN A 39 -22.09 20.47 -35.05
C GLN A 39 -23.53 20.60 -34.55
N ILE A 40 -23.93 19.78 -33.57
CA ILE A 40 -25.23 19.88 -32.91
C ILE A 40 -25.37 21.24 -32.24
N HIS A 41 -24.36 21.69 -31.48
CA HIS A 41 -24.35 23.02 -30.86
C HIS A 41 -24.54 24.14 -31.90
N ALA A 42 -23.77 24.13 -33.00
CA ALA A 42 -23.91 25.12 -34.07
C ALA A 42 -25.32 25.13 -34.70
N LYS A 43 -25.92 23.96 -34.90
CA LYS A 43 -27.30 23.83 -35.42
C LYS A 43 -28.33 24.35 -34.41
N LEU A 44 -28.11 24.15 -33.12
CA LEU A 44 -28.96 24.67 -32.05
C LEU A 44 -28.88 26.19 -31.95
N ILE A 45 -27.71 26.80 -32.13
CA ILE A 45 -27.55 28.26 -32.23
C ILE A 45 -28.36 28.79 -33.43
N ARG A 46 -28.16 28.21 -34.61
CA ARG A 46 -28.81 28.68 -35.86
C ARG A 46 -30.35 28.60 -35.81
N ASN A 47 -30.88 27.61 -35.10
CA ASN A 47 -32.32 27.35 -35.01
C ASN A 47 -32.95 27.88 -33.71
N SER A 48 -32.22 28.67 -32.92
CA SER A 48 -32.64 29.15 -31.59
C SER A 48 -32.98 28.04 -30.57
N GLY A 49 -32.59 26.80 -30.84
CA GLY A 49 -32.84 25.63 -29.98
C GLY A 49 -32.00 25.63 -28.70
N ILE A 50 -30.94 26.44 -28.63
CA ILE A 50 -30.12 26.61 -27.41
C ILE A 50 -30.88 27.36 -26.29
N GLN A 51 -31.96 28.05 -26.65
CA GLN A 51 -32.85 28.74 -25.71
C GLN A 51 -33.74 27.76 -24.92
N ASP A 52 -33.89 26.52 -25.40
CA ASP A 52 -34.57 25.48 -24.64
C ASP A 52 -33.63 24.91 -23.56
N VAL A 53 -33.99 25.15 -22.30
CA VAL A 53 -33.21 24.79 -21.11
C VAL A 53 -32.90 23.28 -21.06
N LEU A 54 -33.85 22.43 -21.49
CA LEU A 54 -33.68 20.98 -21.48
C LEU A 54 -32.67 20.53 -22.55
N THR A 55 -32.77 21.09 -23.75
CA THR A 55 -31.88 20.77 -24.87
C THR A 55 -30.46 21.24 -24.59
N ALA A 56 -30.28 22.49 -24.12
CA ALA A 56 -28.98 23.00 -23.71
C ALA A 56 -28.38 22.19 -22.55
N GLY A 57 -29.20 21.81 -21.56
CA GLY A 57 -28.75 21.03 -20.41
C GLY A 57 -28.22 19.66 -20.83
N LYS A 58 -28.93 18.96 -21.73
CA LYS A 58 -28.48 17.67 -22.27
C LYS A 58 -27.18 17.80 -23.07
N LEU A 59 -27.08 18.81 -23.93
CA LEU A 59 -25.86 19.09 -24.68
C LEU A 59 -24.67 19.30 -23.75
N ILE A 60 -24.81 20.14 -22.72
CA ILE A 60 -23.75 20.39 -21.73
C ILE A 60 -23.36 19.10 -21.00
N ALA A 61 -24.34 18.29 -20.57
CA ALA A 61 -24.09 17.02 -19.91
C ALA A 61 -23.31 16.04 -20.79
N ASP A 62 -23.70 15.89 -22.05
CA ASP A 62 -23.03 14.99 -22.99
C ASP A 62 -21.61 15.48 -23.34
N ILE A 63 -21.39 16.80 -23.43
CA ILE A 63 -20.04 17.36 -23.63
C ILE A 63 -19.18 17.15 -22.37
N ALA A 64 -19.70 17.48 -21.18
CA ALA A 64 -18.92 17.46 -19.94
C ALA A 64 -18.56 16.05 -19.45
N VAL A 65 -19.44 15.07 -19.65
CA VAL A 65 -19.24 13.70 -19.14
C VAL A 65 -18.49 12.81 -20.13
N SER A 66 -18.48 13.14 -21.44
CA SER A 66 -17.89 12.28 -22.48
C SER A 66 -16.36 12.20 -22.44
N ASN A 67 -15.67 13.32 -22.24
CA ASN A 67 -14.21 13.36 -22.18
C ASN A 67 -13.74 14.58 -21.36
N PRO A 68 -12.81 14.42 -20.41
CA PRO A 68 -12.21 15.54 -19.68
C PRO A 68 -11.68 16.67 -20.58
N SER A 69 -11.18 16.38 -21.78
CA SER A 69 -10.71 17.40 -22.73
C SER A 69 -11.80 18.35 -23.24
N ASN A 70 -13.07 17.96 -23.10
CA ASN A 70 -14.21 18.72 -23.60
C ASN A 70 -14.77 19.70 -22.56
N LEU A 71 -14.28 19.66 -21.31
CA LEU A 71 -14.84 20.43 -20.19
C LEU A 71 -14.77 21.94 -20.41
N GLU A 72 -13.67 22.44 -20.98
CA GLU A 72 -13.55 23.86 -21.35
C GLU A 72 -14.57 24.28 -22.40
N TYR A 73 -14.87 23.38 -23.34
CA TYR A 73 -15.92 23.63 -24.33
C TYR A 73 -17.31 23.61 -23.68
N ALA A 74 -17.60 22.65 -22.79
CA ALA A 74 -18.87 22.62 -22.06
C ALA A 74 -19.07 23.90 -21.23
N ARG A 75 -18.00 24.39 -20.59
CA ARG A 75 -18.00 25.64 -19.81
C ARG A 75 -18.28 26.85 -20.71
N SER A 76 -17.70 26.91 -21.91
CA SER A 76 -17.97 28.01 -22.84
C SER A 76 -19.41 27.99 -23.35
N VAL A 77 -19.97 26.81 -23.69
CA VAL A 77 -21.39 26.67 -24.05
C VAL A 77 -22.29 27.16 -22.91
N MET A 78 -22.03 26.74 -21.67
CA MET A 78 -22.80 27.18 -20.50
C MET A 78 -22.69 28.70 -20.26
N ALA A 79 -21.54 29.31 -20.53
CA ALA A 79 -21.32 30.74 -20.40
C ALA A 79 -22.02 31.58 -21.48
N THR A 80 -22.35 30.98 -22.63
CA THR A 80 -23.06 31.65 -23.74
C THR A 80 -24.58 31.64 -23.60
N LEU A 81 -25.13 30.99 -22.55
CA LEU A 81 -26.57 30.97 -22.32
C LEU A 81 -27.09 32.35 -21.91
N GLU A 82 -28.20 32.77 -22.51
CA GLU A 82 -28.85 34.06 -22.20
C GLU A 82 -29.73 34.00 -20.93
N TYR A 83 -29.78 32.85 -20.26
CA TYR A 83 -30.55 32.58 -19.05
C TYR A 83 -29.66 31.89 -18.00
N PRO A 84 -29.99 32.01 -16.69
CA PRO A 84 -29.21 31.37 -15.64
C PRO A 84 -29.23 29.85 -15.78
N PRO A 85 -28.06 29.18 -15.71
CA PRO A 85 -27.99 27.73 -15.77
C PRO A 85 -28.75 27.07 -14.62
N ASN A 86 -29.44 25.97 -14.87
CA ASN A 86 -30.17 25.25 -13.83
C ASN A 86 -29.28 24.27 -13.05
N THR A 87 -29.80 23.70 -11.96
CA THR A 87 -29.07 22.74 -11.11
C THR A 87 -28.55 21.52 -11.89
N PHE A 88 -29.27 21.06 -12.91
CA PHE A 88 -28.83 19.92 -13.74
C PHE A 88 -27.56 20.24 -14.54
N MET A 89 -27.46 21.43 -15.12
CA MET A 89 -26.27 21.90 -15.83
C MET A 89 -25.08 22.02 -14.88
N TRP A 90 -25.27 22.64 -13.69
CA TRP A 90 -24.23 22.72 -12.65
C TRP A 90 -23.73 21.34 -12.23
N ASN A 91 -24.63 20.42 -11.90
CA ASN A 91 -24.28 19.05 -11.50
C ASN A 91 -23.52 18.30 -12.59
N SER A 92 -23.89 18.50 -13.85
CA SER A 92 -23.20 17.88 -14.99
C SER A 92 -21.76 18.38 -15.13
N MET A 93 -21.55 19.69 -14.97
CA MET A 93 -20.20 20.29 -15.02
C MET A 93 -19.36 19.87 -13.81
N ILE A 94 -19.92 19.91 -12.60
CA ILE A 94 -19.25 19.48 -11.36
C ILE A 94 -18.85 18.01 -11.48
N ARG A 95 -19.75 17.14 -11.97
CA ARG A 95 -19.45 15.72 -12.22
C ARG A 95 -18.30 15.55 -13.21
N GLY A 96 -18.30 16.28 -14.31
CA GLY A 96 -17.25 16.22 -15.33
C GLY A 96 -15.88 16.60 -14.75
N TYR A 97 -15.79 17.75 -14.08
CA TYR A 97 -14.54 18.19 -13.46
C TYR A 97 -14.09 17.30 -12.30
N ALA A 98 -15.00 16.72 -11.50
CA ALA A 98 -14.64 15.79 -10.42
C ALA A 98 -13.98 14.49 -10.93
N HIS A 99 -14.23 14.09 -12.17
CA HIS A 99 -13.56 12.94 -12.83
C HIS A 99 -12.33 13.36 -13.65
N SER A 100 -12.07 14.66 -13.76
CA SER A 100 -10.94 15.18 -14.51
C SER A 100 -9.65 15.20 -13.67
N PRO A 101 -8.48 15.39 -14.31
CA PRO A 101 -7.23 15.69 -13.62
C PRO A 101 -7.25 17.00 -12.83
N ASN A 102 -8.24 17.88 -13.04
CA ASN A 102 -8.37 19.18 -12.38
C ASN A 102 -9.64 19.25 -11.48
N PRO A 103 -9.67 18.52 -10.34
CA PRO A 103 -10.84 18.45 -9.47
C PRO A 103 -11.16 19.77 -8.75
N ILE A 104 -10.22 20.72 -8.66
CA ILE A 104 -10.47 22.01 -7.98
C ILE A 104 -11.51 22.87 -8.71
N GLU A 105 -11.63 22.73 -10.02
CA GLU A 105 -12.68 23.41 -10.80
C GLU A 105 -14.08 22.94 -10.41
N ALA A 106 -14.26 21.66 -10.02
CA ALA A 106 -15.54 21.18 -9.51
C ALA A 106 -15.95 21.92 -8.23
N ILE A 107 -14.98 22.24 -7.37
CA ILE A 107 -15.19 23.00 -6.14
C ILE A 107 -15.50 24.47 -6.44
N PHE A 108 -14.81 25.07 -7.41
CA PHE A 108 -15.10 26.43 -7.88
C PHE A 108 -16.54 26.55 -8.41
N LEU A 109 -16.96 25.62 -9.26
CA LEU A 109 -18.32 25.57 -9.80
C LEU A 109 -19.36 25.34 -8.71
N TYR A 110 -19.07 24.49 -7.72
CA TYR A 110 -19.93 24.31 -6.56
C TYR A 110 -20.10 25.60 -5.74
N ARG A 111 -19.02 26.33 -5.48
CA ARG A 111 -19.09 27.64 -4.80
C ARG A 111 -19.91 28.65 -5.61
N LYS A 112 -19.69 28.73 -6.92
CA LYS A 112 -20.45 29.61 -7.81
C LYS A 112 -21.93 29.26 -7.85
N MET A 113 -22.28 27.98 -7.86
CA MET A 113 -23.66 27.50 -7.75
C MET A 113 -24.33 28.00 -6.45
N LEU A 114 -23.62 27.95 -5.32
CA LEU A 114 -24.11 28.46 -4.04
C LEU A 114 -24.25 29.99 -4.01
N GLU A 115 -23.28 30.72 -4.57
CA GLU A 115 -23.32 32.19 -4.68
C GLU A 115 -24.54 32.66 -5.51
N GLN A 116 -24.90 31.89 -6.54
CA GLN A 116 -26.09 32.10 -7.35
C GLN A 116 -27.39 31.56 -6.72
N ARG A 117 -27.33 31.15 -5.45
CA ARG A 117 -28.48 30.67 -4.65
C ARG A 117 -29.17 29.43 -5.21
N HIS A 118 -28.47 28.62 -6.01
CA HIS A 118 -28.96 27.30 -6.38
C HIS A 118 -28.76 26.33 -5.22
N LEU A 119 -29.79 25.53 -4.92
CA LEU A 119 -29.74 24.53 -3.87
C LEU A 119 -29.01 23.27 -4.36
N PRO A 120 -27.93 22.84 -3.69
CA PRO A 120 -27.35 21.52 -3.91
C PRO A 120 -28.34 20.41 -3.61
N ASN A 121 -28.21 19.30 -4.32
CA ASN A 121 -29.06 18.13 -4.12
C ASN A 121 -28.24 16.84 -4.10
N ASN A 122 -28.93 15.70 -4.09
CA ASN A 122 -28.32 14.38 -4.07
C ASN A 122 -27.44 14.04 -5.29
N TYR A 123 -27.58 14.78 -6.39
CA TYR A 123 -26.69 14.67 -7.55
C TYR A 123 -25.50 15.64 -7.50
N THR A 124 -25.44 16.56 -6.53
CA THR A 124 -24.33 17.50 -6.35
C THR A 124 -23.26 16.93 -5.42
N PHE A 125 -23.66 16.57 -4.20
CA PHE A 125 -22.73 16.27 -3.11
C PHE A 125 -21.74 15.12 -3.40
N PRO A 126 -22.15 13.98 -3.99
CA PRO A 126 -21.23 12.89 -4.29
C PRO A 126 -20.02 13.30 -5.12
N PHE A 127 -20.23 14.17 -6.13
CA PHE A 127 -19.15 14.62 -7.01
C PHE A 127 -18.30 15.72 -6.38
N VAL A 128 -18.89 16.58 -5.54
CA VAL A 128 -18.12 17.56 -4.76
C VAL A 128 -17.23 16.84 -3.74
N LEU A 129 -17.78 15.86 -3.01
CA LEU A 129 -17.02 15.02 -2.08
C LEU A 129 -15.94 14.21 -2.79
N LYS A 130 -16.19 13.72 -4.01
CA LYS A 130 -15.17 13.08 -4.85
C LYS A 130 -14.04 14.05 -5.19
N ALA A 131 -14.36 15.28 -5.56
CA ALA A 131 -13.36 16.31 -5.79
C ALA A 131 -12.54 16.60 -4.51
N CYS A 132 -13.19 16.72 -3.35
CA CYS A 132 -12.49 16.85 -2.06
C CYS A 132 -11.57 15.65 -1.78
N THR A 133 -12.02 14.44 -2.12
CA THR A 133 -11.24 13.19 -1.98
C THR A 133 -9.99 13.22 -2.86
N HIS A 134 -10.10 13.66 -4.11
CA HIS A 134 -8.96 13.78 -5.01
C HIS A 134 -7.97 14.88 -4.57
N LEU A 135 -8.49 15.96 -3.98
CA LEU A 135 -7.67 17.04 -3.41
C LEU A 135 -7.05 16.69 -2.05
N MET A 136 -7.53 15.63 -1.39
CA MET A 136 -7.16 15.23 -0.03
C MET A 136 -7.35 16.36 1.00
N ASP A 137 -8.29 17.29 0.75
CA ASP A 137 -8.56 18.45 1.61
C ASP A 137 -9.70 18.15 2.59
N LEU A 138 -9.33 17.81 3.82
CA LEU A 138 -10.27 17.48 4.88
C LEU A 138 -11.16 18.68 5.27
N ASN A 139 -10.60 19.90 5.32
CA ASN A 139 -11.33 21.08 5.75
C ASN A 139 -12.42 21.47 4.75
N LEU A 140 -12.09 21.39 3.46
CA LEU A 140 -13.06 21.64 2.41
C LEU A 140 -14.21 20.63 2.48
N GLY A 141 -13.92 19.34 2.62
CA GLY A 141 -14.97 18.34 2.71
C GLY A 141 -15.77 18.39 4.01
N LEU A 142 -15.20 18.85 5.13
CA LEU A 142 -15.96 19.17 6.35
C LEU A 142 -17.00 20.26 6.11
N GLY A 143 -16.64 21.31 5.35
CA GLY A 143 -17.58 22.35 4.94
C GLY A 143 -18.73 21.80 4.09
N VAL A 144 -18.41 20.93 3.12
CA VAL A 144 -19.40 20.26 2.26
C VAL A 144 -20.29 19.34 3.07
N HIS A 145 -19.74 18.54 4.00
CA HIS A 145 -20.52 17.67 4.88
C HIS A 145 -21.46 18.49 5.78
N GLY A 146 -21.01 19.64 6.30
CA GLY A 146 -21.89 20.58 7.00
C GLY A 146 -23.08 21.04 6.15
N THR A 147 -22.89 21.26 4.84
CA THR A 147 -24.00 21.55 3.91
C THR A 147 -24.92 20.34 3.71
N VAL A 148 -24.36 19.13 3.58
CA VAL A 148 -25.14 17.88 3.48
C VAL A 148 -26.10 17.75 4.67
N ILE A 149 -25.62 17.98 5.89
CA ILE A 149 -26.42 17.94 7.12
C ILE A 149 -27.52 19.01 7.08
N LYS A 150 -27.16 20.27 6.77
CA LYS A 150 -28.13 21.38 6.68
C LYS A 150 -29.23 21.14 5.66
N CYS A 151 -28.94 20.43 4.58
CA CYS A 151 -29.91 20.07 3.54
C CYS A 151 -30.71 18.79 3.86
N GLY A 152 -30.44 18.12 4.99
CA GLY A 152 -31.16 16.91 5.41
C GLY A 152 -30.81 15.64 4.64
N PHE A 153 -29.63 15.59 4.00
CA PHE A 153 -29.21 14.46 3.16
C PHE A 153 -28.31 13.43 3.87
N GLU A 154 -27.84 13.69 5.10
CA GLU A 154 -26.89 12.81 5.79
C GLU A 154 -27.45 11.38 6.01
N ASP A 155 -28.72 11.27 6.41
CA ASP A 155 -29.35 9.99 6.74
C ASP A 155 -30.36 9.50 5.68
N SER A 156 -30.60 10.27 4.63
CA SER A 156 -31.68 10.02 3.66
C SER A 156 -31.22 9.52 2.29
N ASP A 157 -29.93 9.60 1.97
CA ASP A 157 -29.39 9.20 0.66
C ASP A 157 -28.13 8.32 0.78
N ALA A 158 -28.26 7.04 0.42
CA ALA A 158 -27.19 6.05 0.52
C ALA A 158 -25.97 6.37 -0.36
N PHE A 159 -26.18 7.06 -1.48
CA PHE A 159 -25.09 7.42 -2.40
C PHE A 159 -24.23 8.55 -1.81
N ILE A 160 -24.85 9.52 -1.13
CA ILE A 160 -24.14 10.54 -0.35
C ILE A 160 -23.38 9.90 0.81
N GLN A 161 -24.01 9.01 1.57
CA GLN A 161 -23.35 8.33 2.70
C GLN A 161 -22.11 7.56 2.25
N THR A 162 -22.23 6.79 1.18
CA THR A 162 -21.10 6.08 0.57
C THR A 162 -19.99 7.04 0.13
N SER A 163 -20.36 8.20 -0.43
CA SER A 163 -19.41 9.23 -0.83
C SER A 163 -18.71 9.88 0.38
N LEU A 164 -19.42 10.09 1.49
CA LEU A 164 -18.86 10.60 2.74
C LEU A 164 -17.89 9.59 3.37
N VAL A 165 -18.27 8.30 3.45
CA VAL A 165 -17.40 7.23 3.93
C VAL A 165 -16.10 7.20 3.13
N ASN A 166 -16.19 7.22 1.79
CA ASN A 166 -15.01 7.24 0.92
C ASN A 166 -14.14 8.49 1.11
N PHE A 167 -14.76 9.66 1.27
CA PHE A 167 -14.04 10.91 1.54
C PHE A 167 -13.26 10.84 2.85
N TYR A 168 -13.92 10.54 3.97
CA TYR A 168 -13.28 10.49 5.28
C TYR A 168 -12.20 9.40 5.35
N ALA A 169 -12.49 8.22 4.80
CA ALA A 169 -11.53 7.12 4.76
C ALA A 169 -10.29 7.47 3.92
N SER A 170 -10.48 8.19 2.81
CA SER A 170 -9.36 8.62 1.95
C SER A 170 -8.55 9.74 2.58
N CYS A 171 -9.17 10.67 3.30
CA CYS A 171 -8.50 11.76 4.02
C CYS A 171 -7.90 11.33 5.37
N GLY A 172 -7.88 10.03 5.68
CA GLY A 172 -7.22 9.48 6.88
C GLY A 172 -8.04 9.58 8.17
N SER A 173 -9.29 10.06 8.12
CA SER A 173 -10.20 10.07 9.28
C SER A 173 -11.03 8.78 9.31
N ILE A 174 -10.36 7.66 9.53
CA ILE A 174 -10.94 6.33 9.38
C ILE A 174 -12.01 6.02 10.44
N GLU A 175 -11.87 6.61 11.64
CA GLU A 175 -12.84 6.49 12.73
C GLU A 175 -14.16 7.15 12.36
N THR A 176 -14.11 8.37 11.79
CA THR A 176 -15.32 9.07 11.29
C THR A 176 -15.95 8.31 10.13
N ALA A 177 -15.13 7.79 9.21
CA ALA A 177 -15.62 6.95 8.12
C ALA A 177 -16.34 5.70 8.64
N ARG A 178 -15.81 5.07 9.69
CA ARG A 178 -16.44 3.91 10.33
C ARG A 178 -17.77 4.27 10.97
N LEU A 179 -17.86 5.39 11.68
CA LEU A 179 -19.10 5.85 12.29
C LEU A 179 -20.21 6.11 11.25
N LEU A 180 -19.87 6.77 10.15
CA LEU A 180 -20.81 7.03 9.05
C LEU A 180 -21.22 5.72 8.36
N PHE A 181 -20.28 4.82 8.16
CA PHE A 181 -20.54 3.50 7.61
C PHE A 181 -21.51 2.70 8.51
N ASP A 182 -21.33 2.75 9.83
CA ASP A 182 -22.20 2.06 10.77
C ASP A 182 -23.63 2.62 10.80
N ARG A 183 -23.78 3.93 10.57
CA ARG A 183 -25.08 4.61 10.44
C ARG A 183 -25.76 4.39 9.10
N CYS A 184 -25.04 3.91 8.08
CA CYS A 184 -25.58 3.68 6.74
C CYS A 184 -26.62 2.53 6.76
N PRO A 185 -27.89 2.78 6.39
CA PRO A 185 -28.94 1.76 6.37
C PRO A 185 -28.72 0.74 5.24
N GLU A 186 -28.19 1.17 4.10
CA GLU A 186 -27.89 0.33 2.93
C GLU A 186 -26.40 0.40 2.59
N ARG A 187 -25.66 -0.65 2.97
CA ARG A 187 -24.21 -0.73 2.75
C ARG A 187 -23.91 -1.53 1.49
N ASP A 188 -23.72 -0.81 0.38
CA ASP A 188 -23.34 -1.40 -0.90
C ASP A 188 -21.85 -1.81 -0.93
N VAL A 189 -21.44 -2.58 -1.94
CA VAL A 189 -20.04 -3.03 -2.13
C VAL A 189 -19.07 -1.84 -2.13
N THR A 190 -19.48 -0.70 -2.68
CA THR A 190 -18.67 0.53 -2.75
C THR A 190 -18.30 1.05 -1.37
N SER A 191 -19.27 1.11 -0.44
CA SER A 191 -19.06 1.56 0.94
C SER A 191 -18.15 0.61 1.72
N TRP A 192 -18.27 -0.71 1.54
CA TRP A 192 -17.35 -1.70 2.11
C TRP A 192 -15.92 -1.53 1.57
N ASN A 193 -15.79 -1.38 0.24
CA ASN A 193 -14.52 -1.17 -0.42
C ASN A 193 -13.82 0.11 0.05
N ALA A 194 -14.57 1.19 0.21
CA ALA A 194 -14.06 2.45 0.75
C ALA A 194 -13.47 2.27 2.16
N LEU A 195 -14.17 1.53 3.02
CA LEU A 195 -13.73 1.29 4.39
C LEU A 195 -12.49 0.38 4.46
N ILE A 196 -12.49 -0.72 3.71
CA ILE A 196 -11.33 -1.64 3.61
C ILE A 196 -10.10 -0.90 3.09
N LYS A 197 -10.25 -0.13 2.01
CA LYS A 197 -9.17 0.67 1.42
C LYS A 197 -8.67 1.74 2.40
N GLY A 198 -9.57 2.37 3.15
CA GLY A 198 -9.23 3.31 4.22
C GLY A 198 -8.36 2.67 5.29
N TYR A 199 -8.78 1.53 5.85
CA TYR A 199 -8.00 0.81 6.85
C TYR A 199 -6.63 0.38 6.34
N VAL A 200 -6.54 -0.13 5.10
CA VAL A 200 -5.27 -0.48 4.46
C VAL A 200 -4.35 0.74 4.34
N ARG A 201 -4.87 1.89 3.91
CA ARG A 201 -4.09 3.14 3.80
C ARG A 201 -3.60 3.66 5.15
N SER A 202 -4.37 3.44 6.21
CA SER A 202 -4.01 3.79 7.59
C SER A 202 -3.12 2.75 8.26
N ASN A 203 -2.56 1.76 7.53
CA ASN A 203 -1.78 0.62 8.06
C ASN A 203 -2.53 -0.23 9.11
N ARG A 204 -3.86 -0.17 9.15
CA ARG A 204 -4.74 -0.91 10.08
C ARG A 204 -5.22 -2.20 9.43
N TYR A 205 -4.28 -3.05 9.04
CA TYR A 205 -4.55 -4.25 8.24
C TYR A 205 -5.49 -5.25 8.91
N LEU A 206 -5.40 -5.41 10.24
CA LEU A 206 -6.31 -6.29 10.98
C LEU A 206 -7.75 -5.83 10.91
N ASP A 207 -7.98 -4.52 10.99
CA ASP A 207 -9.33 -3.96 10.91
C ASP A 207 -9.90 -4.09 9.49
N ALA A 208 -9.06 -3.99 8.44
CA ALA A 208 -9.47 -4.28 7.07
C ALA A 208 -9.97 -5.73 6.92
N ILE A 209 -9.26 -6.71 7.50
CA ILE A 209 -9.66 -8.12 7.47
C ILE A 209 -10.92 -8.36 8.31
N ARG A 210 -11.05 -7.73 9.49
CA ARG A 210 -12.26 -7.80 10.32
C ARG A 210 -13.48 -7.25 9.59
N VAL A 211 -13.36 -6.11 8.90
CA VAL A 211 -14.43 -5.54 8.07
C VAL A 211 -14.83 -6.49 6.96
N PHE A 212 -13.87 -7.15 6.30
CA PHE A 212 -14.17 -8.15 5.30
C PHE A 212 -14.90 -9.39 5.88
N ARG A 213 -14.54 -9.85 7.08
CA ARG A 213 -15.31 -10.90 7.79
C ARG A 213 -16.77 -10.45 8.02
N LEU A 214 -16.97 -9.23 8.53
CA LEU A 214 -18.31 -8.66 8.72
C LEU A 214 -19.10 -8.54 7.40
N MET A 215 -18.42 -8.25 6.29
CA MET A 215 -19.04 -8.22 4.96
C MET A 215 -19.54 -9.61 4.54
N GLN A 216 -18.81 -10.67 4.87
CA GLN A 216 -19.19 -12.05 4.51
C GLN A 216 -20.35 -12.62 5.33
N ASP A 217 -20.56 -12.13 6.55
CA ASP A 217 -21.70 -12.52 7.39
C ASP A 217 -23.04 -12.05 6.80
N ARG A 218 -22.99 -11.16 5.81
CA ARG A 218 -24.15 -10.60 5.12
C ARG A 218 -24.50 -11.39 3.86
N ARG A 219 -25.80 -11.51 3.57
CA ARG A 219 -26.33 -12.22 2.39
C ARG A 219 -26.56 -11.30 1.19
N ASP A 220 -26.71 -10.00 1.42
CA ASP A 220 -27.08 -8.98 0.44
C ASP A 220 -25.89 -8.38 -0.31
N VAL A 221 -24.66 -8.66 0.14
CA VAL A 221 -23.44 -8.11 -0.45
C VAL A 221 -22.43 -9.23 -0.73
N ARG A 222 -21.69 -9.11 -1.82
CA ARG A 222 -20.58 -10.01 -2.16
C ARG A 222 -19.35 -9.19 -2.43
N ALA A 223 -18.21 -9.70 -1.95
CA ALA A 223 -16.92 -9.10 -2.23
C ALA A 223 -16.60 -9.16 -3.72
N ASP A 224 -16.13 -8.03 -4.25
CA ASP A 224 -15.65 -7.92 -5.61
C ASP A 224 -14.12 -7.98 -5.67
N GLU A 225 -13.56 -7.85 -6.87
CA GLU A 225 -12.11 -7.87 -7.07
C GLU A 225 -11.40 -6.78 -6.25
N ILE A 226 -11.99 -5.58 -6.13
CA ILE A 226 -11.42 -4.46 -5.37
C ILE A 226 -11.35 -4.82 -3.88
N THR A 227 -12.42 -5.43 -3.34
CA THR A 227 -12.44 -5.96 -1.97
C THR A 227 -11.27 -6.92 -1.77
N LEU A 228 -11.16 -7.93 -2.64
CA LEU A 228 -10.21 -9.03 -2.50
C LEU A 228 -8.77 -8.58 -2.64
N LEU A 229 -8.48 -7.64 -3.54
CA LEU A 229 -7.16 -7.00 -3.65
C LEU A 229 -6.76 -6.30 -2.35
N GLY A 230 -7.68 -5.54 -1.74
CA GLY A 230 -7.44 -4.84 -0.47
C GLY A 230 -7.16 -5.81 0.69
N VAL A 231 -7.93 -6.90 0.77
CA VAL A 231 -7.77 -7.91 1.82
C VAL A 231 -6.52 -8.75 1.61
N ALA A 232 -6.19 -9.13 0.38
CA ALA A 232 -4.94 -9.83 0.05
C ALA A 232 -3.73 -8.99 0.46
N LEU A 233 -3.74 -7.68 0.14
CA LEU A 233 -2.70 -6.75 0.59
C LEU A 233 -2.61 -6.67 2.12
N ALA A 234 -3.74 -6.64 2.83
CA ALA A 234 -3.72 -6.67 4.30
C ALA A 234 -3.06 -7.95 4.85
N CYS A 235 -3.35 -9.10 4.25
CA CYS A 235 -2.71 -10.38 4.62
C CYS A 235 -1.20 -10.34 4.35
N THR A 236 -0.78 -9.84 3.19
CA THR A 236 0.63 -9.65 2.80
C THR A 236 1.43 -8.82 3.80
N GLN A 237 0.83 -7.73 4.29
CA GLN A 237 1.51 -6.82 5.22
C GLN A 237 1.64 -7.44 6.62
N LEU A 238 0.61 -8.15 7.08
CA LEU A 238 0.64 -8.88 8.35
C LEU A 238 1.48 -10.17 8.30
N GLY A 239 1.74 -10.70 7.10
CA GLY A 239 2.26 -12.07 6.91
C GLY A 239 1.30 -13.13 7.44
N ALA A 240 0.00 -12.86 7.37
CA ALA A 240 -1.06 -13.74 7.88
C ALA A 240 -1.43 -14.80 6.83
N LEU A 241 -0.71 -15.92 6.82
CA LEU A 241 -0.86 -16.99 5.84
C LEU A 241 -2.23 -17.69 5.92
N ASP A 242 -2.76 -17.92 7.13
CA ASP A 242 -4.02 -18.65 7.27
C ASP A 242 -5.21 -17.78 6.87
N MET A 243 -5.20 -16.49 7.23
CA MET A 243 -6.10 -15.49 6.66
C MET A 243 -5.99 -15.43 5.13
N GLY A 244 -4.77 -15.44 4.58
CA GLY A 244 -4.53 -15.46 3.14
C GLY A 244 -5.13 -16.68 2.44
N ARG A 245 -4.96 -17.87 3.02
CA ARG A 245 -5.57 -19.12 2.54
C ARG A 245 -7.09 -19.04 2.57
N TRP A 246 -7.65 -18.43 3.61
CA TRP A 246 -9.10 -18.24 3.71
C TRP A 246 -9.63 -17.28 2.63
N VAL A 247 -8.91 -16.19 2.30
CA VAL A 247 -9.26 -15.31 1.17
C VAL A 247 -9.25 -16.08 -0.15
N HIS A 248 -8.21 -16.89 -0.38
CA HIS A 248 -8.10 -17.70 -1.59
C HIS A 248 -9.23 -18.75 -1.68
N ALA A 249 -9.54 -19.43 -0.57
CA ALA A 249 -10.67 -20.36 -0.52
C ALA A 249 -12.03 -19.67 -0.75
N TYR A 250 -12.19 -18.41 -0.30
CA TYR A 250 -13.37 -17.61 -0.62
C TYR A 250 -13.49 -17.35 -2.12
N ILE A 251 -12.39 -17.01 -2.81
CA ILE A 251 -12.34 -16.78 -4.26
C ILE A 251 -12.82 -18.03 -5.01
N ASP A 252 -12.27 -19.20 -4.65
CA ASP A 252 -12.63 -20.48 -5.27
C ASP A 252 -14.09 -20.84 -5.04
N LYS A 253 -14.55 -20.76 -3.78
CA LYS A 253 -15.92 -21.09 -3.37
C LYS A 253 -16.97 -20.21 -4.04
N ASN A 254 -16.64 -18.95 -4.31
CA ASN A 254 -17.55 -18.00 -4.96
C ASN A 254 -17.35 -17.90 -6.47
N HIS A 255 -16.47 -18.73 -7.05
CA HIS A 255 -16.14 -18.74 -8.47
C HIS A 255 -15.74 -17.35 -8.99
N VAL A 256 -15.01 -16.58 -8.18
CA VAL A 256 -14.49 -15.27 -8.60
C VAL A 256 -13.40 -15.50 -9.63
N LYS A 257 -13.58 -14.96 -10.84
CA LYS A 257 -12.59 -15.09 -11.91
C LYS A 257 -11.29 -14.39 -11.50
N LEU A 258 -10.19 -15.14 -11.48
CA LEU A 258 -8.86 -14.57 -11.28
C LEU A 258 -8.46 -13.73 -12.50
N SER A 259 -8.44 -12.42 -12.33
CA SER A 259 -7.78 -11.51 -13.27
C SER A 259 -6.25 -11.61 -13.11
N ALA A 260 -5.49 -11.07 -14.06
CA ALA A 260 -4.04 -10.93 -13.90
C ALA A 260 -3.67 -10.14 -12.63
N SER A 261 -4.46 -9.12 -12.28
CA SER A 261 -4.23 -8.28 -11.09
C SER A 261 -4.49 -9.04 -9.78
N LEU A 262 -5.61 -9.74 -9.68
CA LEU A 262 -5.96 -10.53 -8.49
C LEU A 262 -5.02 -11.74 -8.33
N GLY A 263 -4.70 -12.44 -9.43
CA GLY A 263 -3.73 -13.53 -9.43
C GLY A 263 -2.35 -13.07 -8.95
N THR A 264 -1.85 -11.95 -9.47
CA THR A 264 -0.58 -11.37 -9.03
C THR A 264 -0.60 -10.99 -7.54
N ALA A 265 -1.71 -10.44 -7.05
CA ALA A 265 -1.86 -10.09 -5.63
C ALA A 265 -1.84 -11.33 -4.72
N LEU A 266 -2.45 -12.44 -5.15
CA LEU A 266 -2.40 -13.71 -4.41
C LEU A 266 -0.98 -14.30 -4.40
N ILE A 267 -0.26 -14.23 -5.53
CA ILE A 267 1.15 -14.68 -5.60
C ILE A 267 2.00 -13.86 -4.62
N ASP A 268 1.88 -12.53 -4.65
CA ASP A 268 2.60 -11.64 -3.72
C ASP A 268 2.27 -11.96 -2.26
N MET A 269 0.99 -12.22 -1.97
CA MET A 269 0.53 -12.61 -0.64
C MET A 269 1.16 -13.92 -0.19
N TYR A 270 1.06 -15.00 -0.98
CA TYR A 270 1.64 -16.29 -0.59
C TYR A 270 3.16 -16.23 -0.43
N ALA A 271 3.86 -15.55 -1.34
CA ALA A 271 5.30 -15.35 -1.23
C ALA A 271 5.66 -14.60 0.06
N LYS A 272 5.04 -13.44 0.34
CA LYS A 272 5.33 -12.63 1.53
C LYS A 272 4.74 -13.15 2.84
N CYS A 273 3.84 -14.12 2.80
CA CYS A 273 3.39 -14.91 3.96
C CYS A 273 4.26 -16.16 4.21
N GLY A 274 5.30 -16.38 3.40
CA GLY A 274 6.30 -17.43 3.62
C GLY A 274 5.96 -18.77 2.96
N SER A 275 5.00 -18.83 2.04
CA SER A 275 4.60 -20.03 1.30
C SER A 275 4.93 -19.88 -0.19
N ILE A 276 6.22 -19.88 -0.51
CA ILE A 276 6.72 -19.67 -1.87
C ILE A 276 6.28 -20.77 -2.84
N ASP A 277 6.10 -22.01 -2.36
CA ASP A 277 5.66 -23.14 -3.19
C ASP A 277 4.25 -22.93 -3.75
N VAL A 278 3.33 -22.42 -2.92
CA VAL A 278 1.95 -22.12 -3.34
C VAL A 278 1.94 -20.91 -4.27
N ALA A 279 2.80 -19.92 -4.02
CA ALA A 279 2.97 -18.78 -4.93
C ALA A 279 3.44 -19.23 -6.32
N MET A 280 4.43 -20.14 -6.38
CA MET A 280 4.91 -20.70 -7.65
C MET A 280 3.82 -21.51 -8.36
N HIS A 281 3.09 -22.35 -7.63
CA HIS A 281 1.99 -23.13 -8.22
C HIS A 281 0.89 -22.24 -8.82
N LEU A 282 0.54 -21.14 -8.14
CA LEU A 282 -0.39 -20.14 -8.67
C LEU A 282 0.16 -19.44 -9.91
N PHE A 283 1.43 -19.03 -9.85
CA PHE A 283 2.13 -18.43 -10.98
C PHE A 283 2.05 -19.33 -12.21
N GLU A 284 2.49 -20.59 -12.13
CA GLU A 284 2.47 -21.54 -13.25
C GLU A 284 1.07 -21.66 -13.89
N ARG A 285 0.01 -21.73 -13.06
CA ARG A 285 -1.37 -21.91 -13.49
C ARG A 285 -2.04 -20.67 -14.09
N MET A 286 -1.46 -19.48 -13.94
CA MET A 286 -2.05 -18.27 -14.51
C MET A 286 -1.99 -18.29 -16.05
N PRO A 287 -3.13 -18.13 -16.74
CA PRO A 287 -3.18 -18.20 -18.21
C PRO A 287 -2.49 -17.00 -18.86
N GLU A 288 -2.60 -15.83 -18.24
CA GLU A 288 -1.98 -14.58 -18.68
C GLU A 288 -1.08 -14.07 -17.57
N LYS A 289 0.18 -13.79 -17.90
CA LYS A 289 1.19 -13.24 -16.98
C LYS A 289 1.73 -11.95 -17.60
N ASP A 290 1.51 -10.84 -16.93
CA ASP A 290 2.10 -9.56 -17.31
C ASP A 290 3.47 -9.37 -16.63
N VAL A 291 4.20 -8.31 -17.01
CA VAL A 291 5.51 -7.98 -16.42
C VAL A 291 5.45 -7.99 -14.89
N ARG A 292 4.38 -7.43 -14.30
CA ARG A 292 4.18 -7.38 -12.84
C ARG A 292 4.11 -8.78 -12.23
N THR A 293 3.40 -9.71 -12.86
CA THR A 293 3.27 -11.11 -12.41
C THR A 293 4.65 -11.77 -12.29
N TRP A 294 5.51 -11.60 -13.30
CA TRP A 294 6.89 -12.10 -13.30
C TRP A 294 7.75 -11.42 -12.24
N SER A 295 7.72 -10.09 -12.14
CA SER A 295 8.49 -9.32 -11.16
C SER A 295 8.16 -9.72 -9.72
N VAL A 296 6.88 -9.94 -9.41
CA VAL A 296 6.45 -10.39 -8.07
C VAL A 296 7.01 -11.76 -7.73
N MET A 297 6.96 -12.71 -8.67
CA MET A 297 7.47 -14.06 -8.42
C MET A 297 9.01 -14.07 -8.27
N ILE A 298 9.73 -13.35 -9.15
CA ILE A 298 11.19 -13.19 -9.08
C ILE A 298 11.60 -12.55 -7.74
N GLY A 299 10.93 -11.47 -7.33
CA GLY A 299 11.17 -10.82 -6.05
C GLY A 299 10.84 -11.73 -4.86
N GLY A 300 9.78 -12.53 -4.96
CA GLY A 300 9.42 -13.55 -3.96
C GLY A 300 10.52 -14.61 -3.78
N LEU A 301 11.06 -15.15 -4.87
CA LEU A 301 12.19 -16.09 -4.83
C LEU A 301 13.43 -15.45 -4.21
N ALA A 302 13.74 -14.20 -4.58
CA ALA A 302 14.87 -13.44 -4.05
C ALA A 302 14.83 -13.30 -2.53
N VAL A 303 13.69 -12.88 -1.96
CA VAL A 303 13.55 -12.72 -0.49
C VAL A 303 13.54 -14.06 0.24
N HIS A 304 13.22 -15.16 -0.43
CA HIS A 304 13.36 -16.51 0.11
C HIS A 304 14.80 -17.07 0.02
N GLY A 305 15.71 -16.38 -0.65
CA GLY A 305 17.09 -16.83 -0.86
C GLY A 305 17.24 -17.86 -1.98
N LEU A 306 16.23 -18.02 -2.83
CA LEU A 306 16.20 -18.91 -4.00
C LEU A 306 16.72 -18.17 -5.23
N ALA A 307 18.00 -17.75 -5.16
CA ALA A 307 18.56 -16.82 -6.14
C ALA A 307 18.73 -17.44 -7.53
N TYR A 308 19.09 -18.72 -7.60
CA TYR A 308 19.26 -19.42 -8.88
C TYR A 308 17.91 -19.58 -9.59
N GLU A 309 16.86 -19.94 -8.86
CA GLU A 309 15.49 -20.04 -9.34
C GLU A 309 14.98 -18.67 -9.81
N ALA A 310 15.31 -17.58 -9.09
CA ALA A 310 14.96 -16.22 -9.49
C ALA A 310 15.62 -15.83 -10.83
N LEU A 311 16.89 -16.19 -11.04
CA LEU A 311 17.63 -15.91 -12.29
C LEU A 311 17.17 -16.80 -13.45
N GLU A 312 16.80 -18.04 -13.17
CA GLU A 312 16.18 -18.93 -14.15
C GLU A 312 14.84 -18.37 -14.61
N LEU A 313 13.98 -17.95 -13.68
CA LEU A 313 12.68 -17.36 -14.00
C LEU A 313 12.82 -16.02 -14.75
N PHE A 314 13.83 -15.23 -14.43
CA PHE A 314 14.18 -14.03 -15.20
C PHE A 314 14.61 -14.37 -16.64
N SER A 315 15.38 -15.44 -16.83
CA SER A 315 15.76 -15.92 -18.16
C SER A 315 14.57 -16.46 -18.94
N GLU A 316 13.64 -17.12 -18.25
CA GLU A 316 12.38 -17.60 -18.84
C GLU A 316 11.50 -16.42 -19.29
N MET A 317 11.31 -15.40 -18.45
CA MET A 317 10.60 -14.17 -18.79
C MET A 317 11.08 -13.56 -20.13
N GLN A 318 12.41 -13.54 -20.33
CA GLN A 318 13.02 -13.05 -21.56
C GLN A 318 12.72 -13.94 -22.76
N ARG A 319 12.74 -15.27 -22.58
CA ARG A 319 12.39 -16.23 -23.65
C ARG A 319 10.93 -16.10 -24.10
N PHE A 320 10.04 -15.72 -23.20
CA PHE A 320 8.65 -15.39 -23.51
C PHE A 320 8.48 -14.02 -24.19
N GLY A 321 9.56 -13.26 -24.40
CA GLY A 321 9.51 -11.93 -25.02
C GLY A 321 8.92 -10.86 -24.12
N ILE A 322 8.88 -11.09 -22.80
CA ILE A 322 8.36 -10.14 -21.83
C ILE A 322 9.53 -9.28 -21.35
N ASN A 323 9.47 -7.98 -21.66
CA ASN A 323 10.55 -7.05 -21.31
C ASN A 323 10.59 -6.78 -19.80
N PRO A 324 11.74 -7.01 -19.14
CA PRO A 324 11.95 -6.62 -17.75
C PRO A 324 11.77 -5.12 -17.54
N ASP A 325 11.15 -4.77 -16.41
CA ASP A 325 11.04 -3.40 -15.93
C ASP A 325 11.95 -3.13 -14.72
N SER A 326 11.92 -1.88 -14.24
CA SER A 326 12.64 -1.45 -13.03
C SER A 326 12.35 -2.34 -11.81
N VAL A 327 11.12 -2.80 -11.62
CA VAL A 327 10.77 -3.67 -10.49
C VAL A 327 11.38 -5.06 -10.67
N THR A 328 11.40 -5.59 -11.90
CA THR A 328 12.02 -6.87 -12.25
C THR A 328 13.50 -6.86 -11.86
N PHE A 329 14.24 -5.83 -12.27
CA PHE A 329 15.67 -5.72 -11.98
C PHE A 329 15.95 -5.56 -10.49
N THR A 330 15.10 -4.85 -9.74
CA THR A 330 15.22 -4.81 -8.28
C THR A 330 15.13 -6.20 -7.66
N GLY A 331 14.19 -7.05 -8.12
CA GLY A 331 14.08 -8.44 -7.67
C GLY A 331 15.31 -9.29 -8.01
N VAL A 332 15.81 -9.18 -9.25
CA VAL A 332 17.01 -9.89 -9.71
C VAL A 332 18.28 -9.49 -8.95
N LEU A 333 18.49 -8.19 -8.75
CA LEU A 333 19.64 -7.68 -8.01
C LEU A 333 19.57 -8.05 -6.51
N CYS A 334 18.37 -8.07 -5.93
CA CYS A 334 18.14 -8.58 -4.57
C CYS A 334 18.51 -10.07 -4.46
N ALA A 335 18.15 -10.89 -5.46
CA ALA A 335 18.55 -12.29 -5.53
C ALA A 335 20.09 -12.43 -5.55
N CYS A 336 20.77 -11.64 -6.38
CA CYS A 336 22.22 -11.62 -6.45
C CYS A 336 22.83 -11.22 -5.09
N SER A 337 22.29 -10.18 -4.43
CA SER A 337 22.72 -9.74 -3.10
C SER A 337 22.61 -10.85 -2.06
N HIS A 338 21.49 -11.58 -2.04
CA HIS A 338 21.27 -12.65 -1.06
C HIS A 338 22.12 -13.91 -1.28
N ALA A 339 22.65 -14.09 -2.48
CA ALA A 339 23.53 -15.20 -2.84
C ALA A 339 25.01 -14.82 -2.96
N GLY A 340 25.36 -13.53 -2.85
CA GLY A 340 26.73 -13.04 -2.98
C GLY A 340 27.28 -13.07 -4.42
N MET A 341 26.42 -13.02 -5.42
CA MET A 341 26.77 -13.05 -6.84
C MET A 341 27.22 -11.67 -7.34
N VAL A 342 28.42 -11.24 -6.92
CA VAL A 342 28.94 -9.88 -7.17
C VAL A 342 29.09 -9.59 -8.66
N GLU A 343 29.69 -10.51 -9.41
CA GLU A 343 29.95 -10.34 -10.84
C GLU A 343 28.65 -10.25 -11.64
N GLU A 344 27.72 -11.17 -11.38
CA GLU A 344 26.42 -11.22 -12.04
C GLU A 344 25.60 -9.97 -11.71
N GLY A 345 25.57 -9.53 -10.45
CA GLY A 345 24.86 -8.32 -10.03
C GLY A 345 25.35 -7.07 -10.76
N LEU A 346 26.67 -6.89 -10.85
CA LEU A 346 27.27 -5.76 -11.57
C LEU A 346 27.01 -5.82 -13.08
N GLN A 347 27.07 -7.01 -13.67
CA GLN A 347 26.74 -7.21 -15.09
C GLN A 347 25.28 -6.91 -15.39
N ILE A 348 24.35 -7.30 -14.50
CA ILE A 348 22.93 -7.03 -14.66
C ILE A 348 22.68 -5.53 -14.60
N LEU A 349 23.26 -4.82 -13.63
CA LEU A 349 23.17 -3.36 -13.53
C LEU A 349 23.64 -2.66 -14.81
N ASP A 350 24.75 -3.09 -15.39
CA ASP A 350 25.29 -2.52 -16.65
C ASP A 350 24.37 -2.78 -17.85
N LYS A 351 23.76 -3.96 -17.91
CA LYS A 351 22.83 -4.34 -18.99
C LYS A 351 21.52 -3.56 -18.93
N MET A 352 21.07 -3.09 -17.77
CA MET A 352 19.79 -2.36 -17.62
C MET A 352 19.66 -1.21 -18.61
N GLY A 353 20.62 -0.28 -18.62
CA GLY A 353 20.60 0.85 -19.54
C GLY A 353 20.96 0.46 -20.98
N LYS A 354 22.01 -0.35 -21.14
CA LYS A 354 22.59 -0.68 -22.45
C LYS A 354 21.74 -1.61 -23.32
N VAL A 355 21.06 -2.57 -22.70
CA VAL A 355 20.33 -3.64 -23.40
C VAL A 355 18.82 -3.44 -23.27
N TYR A 356 18.34 -3.08 -22.08
CA TYR A 356 16.90 -3.02 -21.79
C TYR A 356 16.32 -1.60 -21.83
N SER A 357 17.17 -0.58 -21.98
CA SER A 357 16.76 0.84 -21.93
C SER A 357 15.99 1.19 -20.64
N VAL A 358 16.35 0.53 -19.53
CA VAL A 358 15.84 0.80 -18.19
C VAL A 358 16.91 1.55 -17.42
N GLU A 359 16.63 2.81 -17.06
CA GLU A 359 17.54 3.63 -16.27
C GLU A 359 17.63 3.10 -14.82
N PRO A 360 18.84 2.82 -14.29
CA PRO A 360 19.01 2.41 -12.90
C PRO A 360 18.52 3.48 -11.92
N THR A 361 17.60 3.07 -11.04
CA THR A 361 17.08 3.90 -9.94
C THR A 361 17.90 3.70 -8.65
N ILE A 362 17.60 4.49 -7.62
CA ILE A 362 18.32 4.41 -6.34
C ILE A 362 18.15 3.06 -5.64
N GLU A 363 17.02 2.39 -5.85
CA GLU A 363 16.73 1.05 -5.33
C GLU A 363 17.66 0.00 -5.92
N HIS A 364 18.00 0.11 -7.21
CA HIS A 364 18.93 -0.80 -7.88
C HIS A 364 20.35 -0.64 -7.33
N TYR A 365 20.81 0.61 -7.20
CA TYR A 365 22.09 0.90 -6.55
C TYR A 365 22.09 0.43 -5.08
N GLY A 366 20.95 0.53 -4.38
CA GLY A 366 20.74 -0.01 -3.04
C GLY A 366 21.03 -1.51 -2.97
N CYS A 367 20.51 -2.29 -3.92
CA CYS A 367 20.76 -3.73 -3.99
C CYS A 367 22.24 -4.04 -4.24
N ILE A 368 22.92 -3.25 -5.08
CA ILE A 368 24.35 -3.45 -5.37
C ILE A 368 25.23 -3.05 -4.18
N VAL A 369 24.90 -1.97 -3.47
CA VAL A 369 25.59 -1.57 -2.24
C VAL A 369 25.41 -2.63 -1.15
N ASP A 370 24.21 -3.19 -1.00
CA ASP A 370 23.96 -4.32 -0.09
C ASP A 370 24.79 -5.56 -0.50
N LEU A 371 24.82 -5.90 -1.79
CA LEU A 371 25.63 -7.00 -2.35
C LEU A 371 27.14 -6.84 -2.07
N LEU A 372 27.71 -5.68 -2.44
CA LEU A 372 29.13 -5.37 -2.18
C LEU A 372 29.42 -5.33 -0.68
N GLY A 373 28.48 -4.77 0.09
CA GLY A 373 28.54 -4.65 1.53
C GLY A 373 28.63 -6.01 2.23
N ARG A 374 27.76 -6.96 1.87
CA ARG A 374 27.77 -8.33 2.41
C ARG A 374 28.99 -9.14 2.00
N SER A 375 29.54 -8.85 0.82
CA SER A 375 30.76 -9.48 0.32
C SER A 375 32.05 -8.87 0.88
N GLY A 376 31.95 -7.85 1.75
CA GLY A 376 33.10 -7.19 2.36
C GLY A 376 33.81 -6.15 1.48
N CYS A 377 33.30 -5.88 0.27
CA CYS A 377 33.84 -4.91 -0.69
C CYS A 377 33.43 -3.46 -0.34
N LEU A 378 33.71 -3.03 0.90
CA LEU A 378 33.22 -1.76 1.44
C LEU A 378 33.70 -0.52 0.67
N GLU A 379 34.96 -0.50 0.24
CA GLU A 379 35.52 0.62 -0.53
C GLU A 379 34.89 0.73 -1.92
N GLU A 380 34.61 -0.39 -2.57
CA GLU A 380 33.90 -0.42 -3.85
C GLU A 380 32.46 0.08 -3.70
N ALA A 381 31.79 -0.32 -2.62
CA ALA A 381 30.45 0.16 -2.28
C ALA A 381 30.43 1.68 -2.06
N LEU A 382 31.38 2.21 -1.27
CA LEU A 382 31.52 3.66 -1.08
C LEU A 382 31.85 4.39 -2.39
N GLY A 383 32.75 3.81 -3.19
CA GLY A 383 33.11 4.32 -4.51
C GLY A 383 31.93 4.33 -5.48
N LEU A 384 31.02 3.35 -5.40
CA LEU A 384 29.78 3.34 -6.16
C LEU A 384 28.85 4.47 -5.73
N ILE A 385 28.57 4.63 -4.43
CA ILE A 385 27.71 5.70 -3.90
C ILE A 385 28.20 7.09 -4.32
N ARG A 386 29.50 7.30 -4.40
CA ARG A 386 30.07 8.59 -4.86
C ARG A 386 29.94 8.84 -6.36
N ARG A 387 29.78 7.78 -7.17
CA ARG A 387 29.72 7.85 -8.64
C ARG A 387 28.32 7.79 -9.21
N ILE A 388 27.30 7.46 -8.41
CA ILE A 388 25.93 7.37 -8.93
C ILE A 388 25.49 8.73 -9.50
N PRO A 389 24.73 8.74 -10.61
CA PRO A 389 24.25 9.98 -11.23
C PRO A 389 23.04 10.59 -10.49
N LEU A 390 22.65 10.03 -9.34
CA LEU A 390 21.48 10.41 -8.55
C LEU A 390 21.92 10.91 -7.17
N LYS A 391 21.07 11.69 -6.49
CA LYS A 391 21.35 12.09 -5.10
C LYS A 391 21.19 10.87 -4.17
N PRO A 392 22.24 10.43 -3.45
CA PRO A 392 22.13 9.34 -2.48
C PRO A 392 21.09 9.66 -1.39
N ASP A 393 20.25 8.69 -1.04
CA ASP A 393 19.25 8.80 0.02
C ASP A 393 19.70 8.08 1.30
N ALA A 394 18.90 8.20 2.37
CA ALA A 394 19.20 7.57 3.65
C ALA A 394 19.18 6.02 3.57
N VAL A 395 18.44 5.44 2.63
CA VAL A 395 18.35 3.97 2.49
C VAL A 395 19.66 3.43 1.93
N LEU A 396 20.21 4.06 0.89
CA LEU A 396 21.47 3.66 0.25
C LEU A 396 22.66 3.74 1.23
N TRP A 397 22.77 4.86 1.96
CA TRP A 397 23.79 5.00 3.00
C TRP A 397 23.56 4.02 4.16
N GLY A 398 22.30 3.76 4.52
CA GLY A 398 21.93 2.78 5.53
C GLY A 398 22.39 1.36 5.21
N ALA A 399 22.31 0.94 3.94
CA ALA A 399 22.82 -0.35 3.49
C ALA A 399 24.34 -0.48 3.73
N LEU A 400 25.12 0.54 3.36
CA LEU A 400 26.56 0.57 3.63
C LEU A 400 26.87 0.62 5.14
N LEU A 401 26.08 1.36 5.93
CA LEU A 401 26.26 1.43 7.38
C LEU A 401 26.09 0.06 8.06
N VAL A 402 25.13 -0.73 7.58
CA VAL A 402 24.92 -2.11 8.06
C VAL A 402 26.10 -3.01 7.69
N ALA A 403 26.64 -2.87 6.48
CA ALA A 403 27.83 -3.60 6.06
C ALA A 403 29.07 -3.22 6.89
N CYS A 404 29.32 -1.93 7.12
CA CYS A 404 30.41 -1.46 7.98
C CYS A 404 30.31 -2.03 9.40
N ARG A 405 29.10 -2.14 9.95
CA ARG A 405 28.87 -2.78 11.26
C ARG A 405 29.24 -4.26 11.23
N SER A 406 28.80 -4.98 10.20
CA SER A 406 28.98 -6.43 10.08
C SER A 406 30.46 -6.81 9.87
N HIS A 407 31.21 -5.97 9.15
CA HIS A 407 32.65 -6.14 8.92
C HIS A 407 33.54 -5.37 9.92
N ASN A 408 32.95 -4.78 10.97
CA ASN A 408 33.66 -4.03 12.01
C ASN A 408 34.56 -2.87 11.48
N ASN A 409 34.16 -2.24 10.37
CA ASN A 409 34.85 -1.07 9.82
C ASN A 409 34.31 0.22 10.45
N VAL A 410 34.85 0.55 11.62
CA VAL A 410 34.41 1.69 12.44
C VAL A 410 34.64 3.03 11.72
N ALA A 411 35.78 3.21 11.05
CA ALA A 411 36.14 4.46 10.40
C ALA A 411 35.18 4.81 9.24
N MET A 412 34.89 3.84 8.37
CA MET A 412 33.91 4.04 7.30
C MET A 412 32.49 4.20 7.86
N GLY A 413 32.13 3.44 8.90
CA GLY A 413 30.83 3.57 9.55
C GLY A 413 30.59 4.97 10.12
N GLU A 414 31.58 5.59 10.75
CA GLU A 414 31.48 6.97 11.27
C GLU A 414 31.26 7.97 10.13
N LEU A 415 31.99 7.83 9.02
CA LEU A 415 31.81 8.65 7.82
C LEU A 415 30.38 8.55 7.28
N VAL A 416 29.91 7.32 7.08
CA VAL A 416 28.58 7.03 6.52
C VAL A 416 27.48 7.59 7.42
N ALA A 417 27.58 7.39 8.74
CA ALA A 417 26.59 7.93 9.68
C ALA A 417 26.54 9.46 9.66
N LYS A 418 27.70 10.14 9.51
CA LYS A 418 27.75 11.60 9.35
C LYS A 418 27.09 12.07 8.05
N GLU A 419 27.30 11.37 6.92
CA GLU A 419 26.60 11.68 5.66
C GLU A 419 25.09 11.49 5.78
N MET A 420 24.63 10.45 6.47
CA MET A 420 23.20 10.25 6.74
C MET A 420 22.58 11.39 7.53
N LEU A 421 23.28 11.89 8.57
CA LEU A 421 22.78 13.01 9.39
C LEU A 421 22.77 14.36 8.65
N LYS A 422 23.59 14.52 7.60
CA LYS A 422 23.49 15.68 6.70
C LYS A 422 22.21 15.64 5.85
N LEU A 423 21.76 14.43 5.47
CA LEU A 423 20.53 14.24 4.69
C LEU A 423 19.28 14.33 5.57
N ASP A 424 19.33 13.69 6.73
CA ASP A 424 18.26 13.69 7.73
C ASP A 424 18.85 13.82 9.14
N PRO A 425 18.84 15.04 9.73
CA PRO A 425 19.32 15.26 11.09
C PRO A 425 18.57 14.44 12.15
N HIS A 426 17.33 14.01 11.86
CA HIS A 426 16.49 13.24 12.77
C HIS A 426 16.66 11.73 12.61
N HIS A 427 17.62 11.27 11.79
CA HIS A 427 17.80 9.86 11.49
C HIS A 427 18.29 9.06 12.71
N CYS A 428 17.34 8.44 13.43
CA CYS A 428 17.61 7.72 14.68
C CYS A 428 18.71 6.64 14.55
N GLY A 429 18.70 5.86 13.47
CA GLY A 429 19.66 4.77 13.29
C GLY A 429 21.13 5.24 13.19
N ALA A 430 21.35 6.45 12.68
CA ALA A 430 22.69 7.03 12.51
C ALA A 430 23.22 7.54 13.85
N HIS A 431 22.38 8.24 14.63
CA HIS A 431 22.71 8.65 16.00
C HIS A 431 23.03 7.45 16.89
N VAL A 432 22.17 6.41 16.88
CA VAL A 432 22.41 5.19 17.68
C VAL A 432 23.71 4.52 17.29
N PHE A 433 24.04 4.47 15.99
CA PHE A 433 25.30 3.91 15.53
C PHE A 433 26.50 4.72 16.02
N LEU A 434 26.50 6.05 15.86
CA LEU A 434 27.57 6.93 16.34
C LEU A 434 27.76 6.82 17.84
N SER A 435 26.67 6.81 18.61
CA SER A 435 26.72 6.63 20.07
C SER A 435 27.39 5.31 20.44
N ASN A 436 27.05 4.20 19.78
CA ASN A 436 27.68 2.90 20.04
C ASN A 436 29.16 2.88 19.63
N VAL A 437 29.51 3.47 18.49
CA VAL A 437 30.90 3.58 18.02
C VAL A 437 31.74 4.39 19.02
N TYR A 438 31.29 5.58 19.41
CA TYR A 438 32.00 6.43 20.36
C TYR A 438 32.16 5.74 21.71
N ALA A 439 31.12 5.06 22.20
CA ALA A 439 31.20 4.28 23.42
C ALA A 439 32.23 3.14 23.32
N SER A 440 32.28 2.40 22.21
CA SER A 440 33.26 1.33 21.98
C SER A 440 34.71 1.82 21.92
N THR A 441 34.92 3.08 21.55
CA THR A 441 36.25 3.74 21.49
C THR A 441 36.58 4.55 22.75
N GLY A 442 35.73 4.51 23.79
CA GLY A 442 35.93 5.26 25.04
C GLY A 442 35.70 6.78 24.94
N ARG A 443 35.10 7.26 23.85
CA ARG A 443 34.82 8.68 23.56
C ARG A 443 33.51 9.13 24.23
N TRP A 444 33.48 9.13 25.56
CA TRP A 444 32.25 9.35 26.34
C TRP A 444 31.65 10.75 26.19
N SER A 445 32.46 11.77 25.91
CA SER A 445 31.96 13.14 25.72
C SER A 445 31.06 13.25 24.47
N GLU A 446 31.44 12.57 23.40
CA GLU A 446 30.69 12.52 22.15
C GLU A 446 29.44 11.63 22.27
N VAL A 447 29.51 10.57 23.10
CA VAL A 447 28.31 9.77 23.46
C VAL A 447 27.27 10.66 24.13
N GLU A 448 27.68 11.48 25.10
CA GLU A 448 26.78 12.39 25.80
C GLU A 448 26.19 13.44 24.85
N GLN A 449 27.02 14.03 23.97
CA GLN A 449 26.54 14.98 22.95
C GLN A 449 25.49 14.37 22.03
N VAL A 450 25.73 13.17 21.48
CA VAL A 450 24.77 12.48 20.60
C VAL A 450 23.48 12.17 21.35
N ARG A 451 23.55 11.64 22.58
CA ARG A 451 22.36 11.31 23.37
C ARG A 451 21.56 12.54 23.79
N SER A 452 22.23 13.64 24.12
CA SER A 452 21.56 14.92 24.44
C SER A 452 20.88 15.50 23.21
N SER A 453 21.54 15.50 22.05
CA SER A 453 20.95 15.91 20.78
C SER A 453 19.70 15.09 20.42
N MET A 454 19.74 13.75 20.62
CA MET A 454 18.57 12.89 20.42
C MET A 454 17.40 13.27 21.34
N LYS A 455 17.66 13.62 22.60
CA LYS A 455 16.61 14.04 23.56
C LYS A 455 16.01 15.39 23.17
N GLU A 456 16.85 16.37 22.84
CA GLU A 456 16.42 17.72 22.44
C GLU A 456 15.56 17.71 21.17
N GLN A 457 15.91 16.86 20.20
CA GLN A 457 15.17 16.72 18.94
C GLN A 457 14.00 15.73 19.03
N GLY A 458 13.73 15.15 20.20
CA GLY A 458 12.64 14.19 20.40
C GLY A 458 12.80 12.88 19.62
N ILE A 459 14.01 12.53 19.21
CA ILE A 459 14.30 11.34 18.40
C ILE A 459 14.18 10.09 19.27
N ARG A 460 13.23 9.22 18.92
CA ARG A 460 13.02 7.93 19.59
C ARG A 460 13.27 6.78 18.64
N LYS A 461 13.89 5.72 19.16
CA LYS A 461 14.06 4.46 18.42
C LYS A 461 12.69 3.79 18.27
N PRO A 462 12.27 3.42 17.05
CA PRO A 462 11.05 2.64 16.88
C PRO A 462 11.22 1.29 17.58
N PRO A 463 10.21 0.84 18.36
CA PRO A 463 10.27 -0.45 19.00
C PRO A 463 10.30 -1.57 17.95
N GLY A 464 11.10 -2.59 18.21
CA GLY A 464 11.00 -3.83 17.43
C GLY A 464 9.72 -4.55 17.83
N SER A 465 8.89 -4.90 16.85
CA SER A 465 7.68 -5.70 17.05
C SER A 465 7.71 -6.95 16.17
N SER A 466 7.22 -8.04 16.73
CA SER A 466 7.06 -9.32 16.03
C SER A 466 5.61 -9.75 16.05
N LEU A 467 5.09 -10.14 14.89
CA LEU A 467 3.73 -10.62 14.69
C LEU A 467 3.75 -12.13 14.50
N ILE A 468 2.78 -12.83 15.08
CA ILE A 468 2.51 -14.24 14.85
C ILE A 468 1.00 -14.45 14.68
N GLU A 469 0.61 -15.19 13.65
CA GLU A 469 -0.79 -15.57 13.41
C GLU A 469 -1.05 -16.95 14.01
N LEU A 470 -2.08 -17.07 14.85
CA LEU A 470 -2.55 -18.35 15.37
C LEU A 470 -4.08 -18.36 15.44
N ASN A 471 -4.69 -19.45 14.97
CA ASN A 471 -6.15 -19.67 14.98
C ASN A 471 -6.97 -18.53 14.33
N GLY A 472 -6.40 -17.84 13.35
CA GLY A 472 -7.06 -16.73 12.65
C GLY A 472 -7.06 -15.40 13.41
N ASP A 473 -6.23 -15.28 14.44
CA ASP A 473 -5.90 -14.03 15.14
C ASP A 473 -4.40 -13.71 15.01
N VAL A 474 -4.06 -12.43 14.91
CA VAL A 474 -2.67 -11.97 14.85
C VAL A 474 -2.32 -11.34 16.18
N HIS A 475 -1.24 -11.83 16.77
CA HIS A 475 -0.69 -11.37 18.04
C HIS A 475 0.58 -10.56 17.79
N GLU A 476 0.62 -9.34 18.32
CA GLU A 476 1.79 -8.47 18.28
C GLU A 476 2.54 -8.52 19.61
N PHE A 477 3.86 -8.69 19.54
CA PHE A 477 4.75 -8.65 20.68
C PHE A 477 5.75 -7.53 20.54
N ILE A 478 5.84 -6.68 21.56
CA ILE A 478 6.83 -5.62 21.70
C ILE A 478 7.64 -5.91 22.96
N ALA A 479 8.97 -5.75 22.88
CA ALA A 479 9.83 -5.95 24.05
C ALA A 479 9.41 -5.00 25.20
N GLY A 480 9.17 -5.57 26.38
CA GLY A 480 8.72 -4.83 27.56
C GLY A 480 7.19 -4.63 27.67
N ASP A 481 6.42 -4.95 26.62
CA ASP A 481 4.97 -4.95 26.71
C ASP A 481 4.47 -6.16 27.53
N ARG A 482 3.57 -5.90 28.47
CA ARG A 482 2.94 -6.90 29.34
C ARG A 482 1.42 -6.96 29.19
N SER A 483 0.88 -6.32 28.15
CA SER A 483 -0.56 -6.26 27.88
C SER A 483 -1.17 -7.60 27.46
N HIS A 484 -0.34 -8.52 26.94
CA HIS A 484 -0.84 -9.79 26.39
C HIS A 484 -1.46 -10.69 27.48
N PRO A 485 -2.67 -11.27 27.27
CA PRO A 485 -3.36 -12.07 28.29
C PRO A 485 -2.56 -13.28 28.82
N GLN A 486 -1.72 -13.87 27.97
CA GLN A 486 -0.87 -15.03 28.33
C GLN A 486 0.57 -14.65 28.70
N ILE A 487 0.87 -13.39 29.02
CA ILE A 487 2.26 -12.93 29.22
C ILE A 487 3.02 -13.73 30.29
N ASN A 488 2.36 -14.15 31.37
CA ASN A 488 2.99 -14.96 32.42
C ASN A 488 3.44 -16.33 31.90
N GLN A 489 2.60 -17.00 31.09
CA GLN A 489 2.94 -18.29 30.49
C GLN A 489 4.08 -18.14 29.47
N ILE A 490 4.06 -17.05 28.70
CA ILE A 490 5.12 -16.72 27.73
C ILE A 490 6.46 -16.52 28.45
N HIS A 491 6.49 -15.79 29.57
CA HIS A 491 7.71 -15.62 30.34
C HIS A 491 8.24 -16.93 30.92
N MET A 492 7.37 -17.80 31.45
CA MET A 492 7.80 -19.14 31.90
C MET A 492 8.42 -19.97 30.77
N MET A 493 7.84 -19.92 29.57
CA MET A 493 8.40 -20.59 28.40
C MET A 493 9.72 -19.94 27.94
N LEU A 494 9.88 -18.63 28.06
CA LEU A 494 11.17 -17.97 27.80
C LEU A 494 12.25 -18.45 28.77
N ASP A 495 11.93 -18.65 30.05
CA ASP A 495 12.88 -19.17 31.04
C ASP A 495 13.28 -20.62 30.72
N GLU A 496 12.33 -21.45 30.28
CA GLU A 496 12.60 -22.80 29.78
C GLU A 496 13.51 -22.78 28.55
N ILE A 497 13.18 -21.94 27.56
CA ILE A 497 14.01 -21.73 26.37
C ILE A 497 15.42 -21.30 26.77
N ALA A 498 15.57 -20.29 27.63
CA ALA A 498 16.87 -19.78 28.06
C ALA A 498 17.71 -20.87 28.75
N THR A 499 17.08 -21.70 29.58
CA THR A 499 17.74 -22.83 30.24
C THR A 499 18.23 -23.87 29.22
N LEU A 500 17.38 -24.28 28.28
CA LEU A 500 17.72 -25.27 27.25
C LEU A 500 18.78 -24.75 26.27
N LEU A 501 18.70 -23.48 25.90
CA LEU A 501 19.70 -22.81 25.07
C LEU A 501 21.08 -22.79 25.75
N SER A 502 21.12 -22.49 27.04
CA SER A 502 22.36 -22.48 27.82
C SER A 502 23.00 -23.87 27.89
N LEU A 503 22.19 -24.93 28.07
CA LEU A 503 22.66 -26.32 28.06
C LEU A 503 23.24 -26.76 26.71
N GLN A 504 22.76 -26.18 25.61
CA GLN A 504 23.26 -26.44 24.25
C GLN A 504 24.45 -25.54 23.87
N GLY A 505 24.92 -24.68 24.78
CA GLY A 505 26.08 -23.81 24.56
C GLY A 505 25.78 -22.52 23.78
N HIS A 506 24.52 -22.08 23.71
CA HIS A 506 24.20 -20.76 23.15
C HIS A 506 24.76 -19.66 24.05
N VAL A 507 25.60 -18.78 23.49
CA VAL A 507 26.13 -17.61 24.19
C VAL A 507 25.42 -16.36 23.64
N PRO A 508 24.69 -15.60 24.47
CA PRO A 508 24.01 -14.39 24.03
C PRO A 508 24.99 -13.35 23.47
N ALA A 509 24.68 -12.78 22.30
CA ALA A 509 25.54 -11.76 21.69
C ALA A 509 25.33 -10.38 22.34
N THR A 510 26.10 -10.05 23.39
CA THR A 510 25.93 -8.81 24.17
C THR A 510 26.60 -7.57 23.57
N ARG A 511 27.42 -7.74 22.50
CA ARG A 511 28.22 -6.66 21.86
C ARG A 511 27.40 -5.48 21.32
N GLY A 512 26.10 -5.66 21.05
CA GLY A 512 25.23 -4.63 20.45
C GLY A 512 24.39 -3.81 21.45
N ILE A 513 24.50 -4.05 22.76
CA ILE A 513 23.71 -3.38 23.79
C ILE A 513 24.55 -2.28 24.45
N ALA A 514 23.88 -1.23 24.95
CA ALA A 514 24.51 -0.12 25.63
C ALA A 514 25.52 -0.60 26.68
N LEU A 515 26.73 -0.01 26.65
CA LEU A 515 27.83 -0.36 27.56
C LEU A 515 27.58 0.05 29.02
N ASP A 516 26.53 0.84 29.29
CA ASP A 516 26.18 1.38 30.61
C ASP A 516 25.30 0.42 31.45
N ILE A 517 25.08 -0.80 30.96
CA ILE A 517 24.22 -1.82 31.56
C ILE A 517 25.12 -3.02 31.91
N ASP A 518 24.88 -3.68 33.05
CA ASP A 518 25.66 -4.85 33.43
C ASP A 518 25.40 -6.04 32.46
N GLU A 519 26.30 -7.04 32.45
CA GLU A 519 26.17 -8.16 31.51
C GLU A 519 24.93 -9.05 31.76
N GLU A 520 24.37 -9.05 32.98
CA GLU A 520 23.17 -9.83 33.31
C GLU A 520 21.90 -9.11 32.85
N GLU A 521 21.81 -7.80 33.03
CA GLU A 521 20.76 -6.93 32.49
C GLU A 521 20.76 -6.92 30.96
N LYS A 522 21.95 -6.98 30.33
CA LYS A 522 22.09 -7.18 28.87
C LYS A 522 21.48 -8.51 28.42
N LYS A 523 21.79 -9.61 29.11
CA LYS A 523 21.22 -10.93 28.80
C LYS A 523 19.71 -10.96 29.01
N LEU A 524 19.22 -10.33 30.09
CA LEU A 524 17.80 -10.21 30.36
C LEU A 524 17.07 -9.42 29.24
N ALA A 525 17.63 -8.30 28.80
CA ALA A 525 17.08 -7.53 27.68
C ALA A 525 17.03 -8.35 26.38
N LEU A 526 18.07 -9.13 26.08
CA LEU A 526 18.11 -10.04 24.91
C LEU A 526 17.09 -11.16 25.00
N SER A 527 16.82 -11.68 26.20
CA SER A 527 15.84 -12.75 26.41
C SER A 527 14.42 -12.32 26.08
N GLN A 528 14.12 -11.02 26.23
CA GLN A 528 12.79 -10.43 26.05
C GLN A 528 12.60 -9.75 24.68
N HIS A 529 13.44 -10.07 23.71
CA HIS A 529 13.22 -9.63 22.34
C HIS A 529 11.89 -10.14 21.78
N SER A 530 11.21 -9.30 21.01
CA SER A 530 9.88 -9.58 20.43
C SER A 530 9.81 -10.91 19.68
N GLU A 531 10.89 -11.31 19.02
CA GLU A 531 11.00 -12.53 18.23
C GLU A 531 10.91 -13.76 19.15
N LYS A 532 11.60 -13.72 20.29
CA LYS A 532 11.58 -14.81 21.28
C LYS A 532 10.23 -14.88 21.98
N LEU A 533 9.61 -13.73 22.28
CA LEU A 533 8.24 -13.67 22.83
C LEU A 533 7.24 -14.33 21.87
N ALA A 534 7.30 -14.01 20.58
CA ALA A 534 6.45 -14.59 19.56
C ALA A 534 6.67 -16.11 19.40
N VAL A 535 7.93 -16.57 19.42
CA VAL A 535 8.24 -18.01 19.39
C VAL A 535 7.75 -18.73 20.63
N ALA A 536 7.98 -18.18 21.83
CA ALA A 536 7.51 -18.77 23.08
C ALA A 536 5.98 -18.90 23.08
N PHE A 537 5.27 -17.86 22.66
CA PHE A 537 3.83 -17.91 22.45
C PHE A 537 3.40 -19.00 21.44
N GLY A 538 4.11 -19.10 20.32
CA GLY A 538 3.88 -20.13 19.30
C GLY A 538 4.11 -21.55 19.82
N LEU A 539 5.15 -21.77 20.63
CA LEU A 539 5.46 -23.07 21.24
C LEU A 539 4.39 -23.52 22.24
N ILE A 540 3.86 -22.59 23.05
CA ILE A 540 2.79 -22.88 24.02
C ILE A 540 1.48 -23.27 23.31
N ASN A 541 1.13 -22.56 22.24
CA ASN A 541 -0.22 -22.63 21.67
C ASN A 541 -0.34 -23.52 20.43
N THR A 542 0.74 -24.19 20.00
CA THR A 542 0.72 -25.07 18.82
C THR A 542 1.19 -26.49 19.13
N LYS A 543 0.63 -27.47 18.41
CA LYS A 543 1.04 -28.88 18.50
C LYS A 543 2.48 -29.07 18.03
N GLN A 544 3.20 -30.01 18.63
CA GLN A 544 4.56 -30.37 18.23
C GLN A 544 4.66 -30.60 16.71
N GLY A 545 5.72 -30.06 16.09
CA GLY A 545 5.95 -30.13 14.65
C GLY A 545 5.20 -29.08 13.81
N ALA A 546 4.28 -28.30 14.37
CA ALA A 546 3.65 -27.20 13.61
C ALA A 546 4.68 -26.10 13.26
N VAL A 547 4.53 -25.51 12.08
CA VAL A 547 5.39 -24.43 11.59
C VAL A 547 5.03 -23.12 12.29
N LEU A 548 6.03 -22.38 12.77
CA LEU A 548 5.83 -21.05 13.35
C LEU A 548 6.17 -19.98 12.32
N HIS A 549 5.20 -19.18 11.92
CA HIS A 549 5.38 -18.04 11.01
C HIS A 549 5.42 -16.73 11.80
N ILE A 550 6.54 -16.02 11.72
CA ILE A 550 6.76 -14.77 12.44
C ILE A 550 7.16 -13.67 11.47
N VAL A 551 6.57 -12.48 11.63
CA VAL A 551 6.96 -11.28 10.89
C VAL A 551 7.61 -10.29 11.83
N LYS A 552 8.81 -9.83 11.49
CA LYS A 552 9.55 -8.80 12.20
C LYS A 552 9.54 -7.49 11.41
N ASN A 553 9.24 -6.37 12.06
CA ASN A 553 9.24 -5.04 11.44
C ASN A 553 10.66 -4.47 11.15
N LEU A 554 11.67 -5.01 11.81
CA LEU A 554 13.09 -4.68 11.67
C LEU A 554 13.88 -5.89 11.15
N ARG A 555 15.16 -5.70 10.83
CA ARG A 555 16.06 -6.83 10.59
C ARG A 555 16.29 -7.61 11.90
N VAL A 556 16.30 -8.94 11.82
CA VAL A 556 16.54 -9.79 13.01
C VAL A 556 17.95 -9.51 13.55
N CYS A 557 18.14 -9.49 14.87
CA CYS A 557 19.49 -9.31 15.43
C CYS A 557 20.28 -10.63 15.48
N GLU A 558 21.60 -10.54 15.58
CA GLU A 558 22.50 -11.71 15.61
C GLU A 558 22.13 -12.71 16.72
N ASP A 559 21.82 -12.22 17.93
CA ASP A 559 21.40 -13.06 19.05
C ASP A 559 20.09 -13.80 18.76
N CYS A 560 19.06 -13.09 18.26
CA CYS A 560 17.79 -13.73 17.90
C CYS A 560 18.00 -14.75 16.78
N HIS A 561 18.76 -14.41 15.74
CA HIS A 561 19.06 -15.33 14.64
C HIS A 561 19.74 -16.62 15.13
N SER A 562 20.75 -16.50 15.99
CA SER A 562 21.42 -17.64 16.62
C SER A 562 20.45 -18.43 17.50
N ALA A 563 19.71 -17.76 18.38
CA ALA A 563 18.74 -18.40 19.27
C ALA A 563 17.70 -19.20 18.49
N MET A 564 17.18 -18.69 17.37
CA MET A 564 16.20 -19.41 16.55
C MET A 564 16.75 -20.70 15.94
N LYS A 565 18.04 -20.75 15.57
CA LYS A 565 18.67 -22.01 15.16
C LYS A 565 18.59 -23.04 16.29
N PHE A 566 19.04 -22.69 17.48
CA PHE A 566 19.01 -23.61 18.62
C PHE A 566 17.59 -24.00 19.01
N ILE A 567 16.64 -23.06 19.03
CA ILE A 567 15.23 -23.36 19.33
C ILE A 567 14.67 -24.35 18.28
N SER A 568 14.94 -24.13 16.99
CA SER A 568 14.48 -25.04 15.93
C SER A 568 14.97 -26.48 16.14
N LYS A 569 16.21 -26.63 16.62
CA LYS A 569 16.84 -27.93 16.91
C LYS A 569 16.27 -28.58 18.16
N VAL A 570 16.16 -27.83 19.26
CA VAL A 570 15.74 -28.34 20.58
C VAL A 570 14.26 -28.71 20.60
N PHE A 571 13.41 -27.86 20.03
CA PHE A 571 11.96 -28.04 20.04
C PHE A 571 11.45 -28.79 18.79
N HIS A 572 12.34 -29.17 17.87
CA HIS A 572 12.00 -29.82 16.60
C HIS A 572 10.91 -29.06 15.83
N ARG A 573 11.12 -27.76 15.64
CA ARG A 573 10.19 -26.86 14.97
C ARG A 573 10.82 -26.21 13.76
N LEU A 574 10.06 -26.16 12.66
CA LEU A 574 10.35 -25.23 11.57
C LEU A 574 9.86 -23.84 11.99
N ILE A 575 10.79 -22.89 12.07
CA ILE A 575 10.48 -21.49 12.39
C ILE A 575 10.81 -20.67 11.15
N ILE A 576 9.82 -19.97 10.61
CA ILE A 576 9.96 -19.10 9.45
C ILE A 576 9.82 -17.66 9.94
N ILE A 577 10.89 -16.90 9.87
CA ILE A 577 10.87 -15.47 10.22
C ILE A 577 11.06 -14.64 8.96
N ARG A 578 10.06 -13.82 8.63
CA ARG A 578 10.20 -12.73 7.65
C ARG A 578 10.69 -11.50 8.39
N ASP A 579 11.86 -11.00 8.01
CA ASP A 579 12.33 -9.69 8.46
C ASP A 579 12.22 -8.65 7.33
N ARG A 580 12.78 -7.46 7.53
CA ARG A 580 12.70 -6.39 6.51
C ARG A 580 13.45 -6.71 5.21
N SER A 581 14.44 -7.62 5.22
CA SER A 581 15.25 -7.94 4.05
C SER A 581 14.94 -9.30 3.44
N ARG A 582 14.67 -10.34 4.24
CA ARG A 582 14.51 -11.70 3.74
C ARG A 582 13.70 -12.61 4.67
N PHE A 583 13.44 -13.81 4.18
CA PHE A 583 13.02 -14.92 5.01
C PHE A 583 14.21 -15.70 5.55
N HIS A 584 14.09 -16.07 6.83
CA HIS A 584 14.95 -17.00 7.53
C HIS A 584 14.15 -18.25 7.86
N HIS A 585 14.53 -19.38 7.29
CA HIS A 585 13.92 -20.67 7.57
C HIS A 585 14.83 -21.44 8.49
N PHE A 586 14.47 -21.51 9.77
CA PHE A 586 15.23 -22.20 10.80
C PHE A 586 14.70 -23.62 10.96
N LYS A 587 15.59 -24.59 10.71
CA LYS A 587 15.27 -26.01 10.80
C LYS A 587 16.49 -26.78 11.29
N ASP A 588 16.31 -27.62 12.30
CA ASP A 588 17.33 -28.55 12.82
C ASP A 588 18.67 -27.88 13.18
N GLY A 589 18.65 -26.60 13.59
CA GLY A 589 19.87 -25.86 13.95
C GLY A 589 20.49 -25.06 12.81
N PHE A 590 19.91 -25.07 11.62
CA PHE A 590 20.40 -24.35 10.45
C PHE A 590 19.40 -23.27 10.02
N CYS A 591 19.91 -22.22 9.38
CA CYS A 591 19.09 -21.20 8.73
C CYS A 591 19.33 -21.25 7.22
N SER A 592 18.28 -21.04 6.42
CA SER A 592 18.36 -20.95 4.95
C SER A 592 19.33 -19.88 4.44
N CYS A 593 19.64 -18.86 5.24
CA CYS A 593 20.60 -17.82 4.86
C CYS A 593 22.07 -18.26 4.93
N ARG A 594 22.38 -19.42 5.53
CA ARG A 594 23.76 -19.92 5.73
C ARG A 594 24.69 -18.91 6.41
N ASP A 595 24.14 -18.10 7.33
CA ASP A 595 24.85 -17.00 8.01
C ASP A 595 25.37 -15.89 7.08
N TYR A 596 24.87 -15.85 5.85
CA TYR A 596 25.07 -14.78 4.88
C TYR A 596 23.78 -13.96 4.75
N TRP A 597 23.60 -12.95 5.61
CA TRP A 597 22.39 -12.14 5.65
C TRP A 597 22.65 -10.70 6.01
#